data_AF-A0A6J6NS36-F1
#
_entry.id   AF-A0A6J6NS36-F1
#
_cell.length_a   1.000
_cell.length_b   1.000
_cell.length_c   1.000
_cell.angle_alpha   90.00
_cell.angle_beta   90.00
_cell.angle_gamma   90.00
#
_symmetry.space_group_name_H-M   'P 1'
#
loop_
_entity.id
_entity.type
_entity.pdbx_description
1 polymer ?
#
loop_
_entity_poly.entity_id
_entity_poly.type
_entity_poly.pdbx_seq_one_letter_code
_entity_poly.pdbx_strand_id
1 'polypeptide(L)'
;MAFYSGHSRSKDSGQLALILMAFGVVAWIVAALIGPIVSAAVSRQREYLADASGAEITRFPDGLASALDKLKQYGRPMRRASSSMAHMYISDPVKPSVAERLFSTHPPLDKRIARLNEMGSKF
;
A
#
# COMPACT_ATOMS: atom_id res chain seq x y z
N MET A 1 15.99 -16.46 23.43
CA MET A 1 17.03 -15.78 24.24
C MET A 1 16.37 -14.65 25.00
N ALA A 2 15.93 -14.92 26.24
CA ALA A 2 15.28 -13.93 27.10
C ALA A 2 16.37 -13.09 27.77
N PHE A 3 16.37 -11.78 27.54
CA PHE A 3 17.29 -10.85 28.17
C PHE A 3 16.86 -10.61 29.62
N TYR A 4 17.58 -11.22 30.56
CA TYR A 4 17.52 -10.87 31.98
C TYR A 4 18.72 -9.96 32.29
N SER A 5 18.50 -8.64 32.31
CA SER A 5 19.52 -7.67 32.73
C SER A 5 19.33 -7.29 34.20
N GLY A 6 20.31 -7.65 35.02
CA GLY A 6 20.36 -7.37 36.45
C GLY A 6 20.30 -5.87 36.78
N HIS A 7 19.54 -5.56 37.83
CA HIS A 7 19.12 -4.21 38.20
C HIS A 7 20.03 -3.65 39.31
N SER A 8 21.17 -3.03 38.95
CA SER A 8 21.94 -2.18 39.88
C SER A 8 21.41 -0.75 39.80
N ARG A 9 20.67 -0.34 40.84
CA ARG A 9 20.02 0.98 40.95
C ARG A 9 21.05 2.07 41.21
N SER A 10 21.49 2.78 40.16
CA SER A 10 21.94 4.17 40.29
C SER A 10 20.77 5.10 39.94
N LYS A 11 20.45 6.07 40.81
CA LYS A 11 19.32 7.00 40.62
C LYS A 11 19.41 7.79 39.30
N ASP A 12 20.62 8.00 38.80
CA ASP A 12 20.91 8.76 37.58
C ASP A 12 20.62 7.94 36.29
N SER A 13 20.88 6.62 36.32
CA SER A 13 20.53 5.72 35.20
C SER A 13 19.03 5.49 35.07
N GLY A 14 18.28 5.56 36.18
CA GLY A 14 16.82 5.46 36.18
C GLY A 14 16.16 6.64 35.46
N GLN A 15 16.68 7.85 35.63
CA GLN A 15 16.17 9.04 34.94
C GLN A 15 16.49 9.01 33.43
N LEU A 16 17.71 8.60 33.07
CA LEU A 16 18.07 8.39 31.66
C LEU A 16 17.18 7.32 31.01
N ALA A 17 16.93 6.21 31.69
CA ALA A 17 16.07 5.14 31.20
C ALA A 17 14.63 5.61 30.97
N LEU A 18 14.09 6.44 31.87
CA LEU A 18 12.75 7.04 31.72
C LEU A 18 12.68 8.02 30.53
N ILE A 19 13.72 8.84 30.33
CA ILE A 19 13.79 9.77 29.19
C ILE A 19 13.85 8.99 27.86
N LEU A 20 14.71 7.96 27.80
CA LEU A 20 14.81 7.10 26.61
C LEU A 20 13.51 6.34 26.33
N MET A 21 12.83 5.87 27.37
CA MET A 21 11.53 5.22 27.24
C MET A 21 10.47 6.21 26.72
N ALA A 22 10.40 7.42 27.27
CA ALA A 22 9.47 8.45 26.81
C ALA A 22 9.74 8.83 25.34
N PHE A 23 11.02 9.02 24.97
CA PHE A 23 11.41 9.25 23.59
C PHE A 23 11.01 8.08 22.67
N GLY A 24 11.25 6.84 23.12
CA GLY A 24 10.87 5.64 22.38
C GLY A 24 9.36 5.55 22.12
N VAL A 25 8.53 5.91 23.11
CA VAL A 25 7.07 5.95 22.95
C VAL A 25 6.65 7.01 21.94
N VAL A 26 7.21 8.21 22.02
CA VAL A 26 6.91 9.30 21.06
C VAL A 26 7.33 8.88 19.64
N ALA A 27 8.54 8.35 19.49
CA ALA A 27 9.04 7.87 18.21
C ALA A 27 8.16 6.73 17.64
N TRP A 28 7.68 5.81 18.48
CA TRP A 28 6.77 4.74 18.08
C TRP A 28 5.42 5.27 17.59
N ILE A 29 4.83 6.26 18.29
CA ILE A 29 3.58 6.90 17.86
C ILE A 29 3.76 7.56 16.49
N VAL A 30 4.85 8.31 16.32
CA VAL A 30 5.16 8.97 15.04
C VAL A 30 5.34 7.93 13.93
N ALA A 31 6.08 6.84 14.20
CA ALA A 31 6.29 5.76 13.24
C ALA A 31 4.97 5.05 12.87
N ALA A 32 4.07 4.83 13.83
CA ALA A 32 2.77 4.20 13.59
C ALA A 32 1.85 5.05 12.71
N LEU A 33 1.97 6.38 12.77
CA LEU A 33 1.19 7.30 11.93
C LEU A 33 1.77 7.43 10.52
N ILE A 34 3.10 7.55 10.40
CA ILE A 34 3.77 7.79 9.11
C ILE A 34 4.00 6.49 8.34
N GLY A 35 4.28 5.39 9.04
CA GLY A 35 4.62 4.09 8.45
C GLY A 35 3.62 3.59 7.40
N PRO A 36 2.30 3.56 7.69
CA PRO A 36 1.29 3.16 6.71
C PRO A 36 1.26 4.06 5.47
N ILE A 37 1.45 5.37 5.64
CA ILE A 37 1.45 6.34 4.53
C ILE A 37 2.64 6.08 3.60
N VAL A 38 3.83 5.91 4.18
CA VAL A 38 5.05 5.62 3.44
C VAL A 38 4.95 4.27 2.75
N SER A 39 4.46 3.24 3.45
CA SER A 39 4.27 1.91 2.88
C SER A 39 3.30 1.94 1.69
N ALA A 40 2.16 2.62 1.81
CA ALA A 40 1.22 2.80 0.72
C ALA A 40 1.83 3.57 -0.46
N ALA A 41 2.64 4.61 -0.19
CA ALA A 41 3.34 5.35 -1.25
C ALA A 41 4.36 4.50 -2.00
N VAL A 42 5.17 3.70 -1.29
CA VAL A 42 6.14 2.78 -1.88
C VAL A 42 5.43 1.69 -2.69
N SER A 43 4.33 1.13 -2.17
CA SER A 43 3.50 0.16 -2.87
C SER A 43 2.98 0.73 -4.20
N ARG A 44 2.46 1.97 -4.20
CA ARG A 44 2.01 2.64 -5.43
C ARG A 44 3.14 2.83 -6.44
N GLN A 45 4.35 3.19 -5.99
CA GLN A 45 5.49 3.35 -6.89
C GLN A 45 5.93 2.02 -7.51
N ARG A 46 5.90 0.93 -6.74
CA ARG A 46 6.19 -0.42 -7.24
C ARG A 46 5.20 -0.86 -8.31
N GLU A 47 3.92 -0.54 -8.14
CA GLU A 47 2.91 -0.85 -9.15
C GLU A 47 3.20 -0.16 -10.49
N TYR A 48 3.59 1.13 -10.45
CA TYR A 48 3.94 1.86 -11.67
C TYR A 48 5.20 1.32 -12.34
N LEU A 49 6.18 0.86 -11.57
CA LEU A 49 7.35 0.19 -12.12
C LEU A 49 6.97 -1.14 -12.76
N ALA A 50 6.06 -1.91 -12.13
CA ALA A 50 5.57 -3.15 -12.71
C ALA A 50 4.84 -2.92 -14.05
N ASP A 51 4.02 -1.88 -14.15
CA ASP A 51 3.37 -1.49 -15.41
C ASP A 51 4.40 -1.14 -16.50
N ALA A 52 5.40 -0.33 -16.15
CA ALA A 52 6.43 0.09 -17.08
C ALA A 52 7.29 -1.09 -17.56
N SER A 53 7.73 -1.94 -16.63
CA SER A 53 8.49 -3.16 -16.96
C SER A 53 7.64 -4.14 -17.78
N GLY A 54 6.36 -4.31 -17.46
CA GLY A 54 5.45 -5.13 -18.24
C GLY A 54 5.30 -4.61 -19.68
N ALA A 55 5.17 -3.30 -19.85
CA ALA A 55 5.10 -2.68 -21.18
C ALA A 55 6.41 -2.82 -21.95
N GLU A 56 7.57 -2.71 -21.29
CA GLU A 56 8.88 -2.88 -21.91
C GLU A 56 9.12 -4.33 -22.39
N ILE A 57 8.74 -5.32 -21.57
CA ILE A 57 8.89 -6.74 -21.89
C ILE A 57 7.94 -7.15 -23.02
N THR A 58 6.67 -6.75 -22.93
CA THR A 58 5.64 -7.13 -23.91
C THR A 58 5.70 -6.32 -25.19
N ARG A 59 6.37 -5.15 -25.16
CA ARG A 59 6.35 -4.14 -26.23
C ARG A 59 4.93 -3.74 -26.65
N PHE A 60 3.97 -3.88 -25.75
CA PHE A 60 2.55 -3.65 -26.05
C PHE A 60 1.82 -2.90 -24.91
N PRO A 61 2.18 -1.62 -24.68
CA PRO A 61 1.57 -0.79 -23.64
C PRO A 61 0.05 -0.60 -23.82
N ASP A 62 -0.44 -0.50 -25.06
CA ASP A 62 -1.86 -0.33 -25.35
C ASP A 62 -2.69 -1.55 -24.93
N GLY A 63 -2.13 -2.75 -25.06
CA GLY A 63 -2.76 -3.98 -24.58
C GLY A 63 -2.92 -3.99 -23.06
N LEU A 64 -1.88 -3.55 -22.34
CA LEU A 64 -1.93 -3.38 -20.89
C LEU A 64 -2.96 -2.33 -20.49
N ALA A 65 -2.99 -1.18 -21.17
CA ALA A 65 -3.98 -0.12 -20.92
C ALA A 65 -5.41 -0.63 -21.16
N SER A 66 -5.65 -1.38 -22.24
CA SER A 66 -6.94 -2.01 -22.54
C SER A 66 -7.35 -3.02 -21.46
N ALA A 67 -6.41 -3.82 -20.95
CA ALA A 67 -6.68 -4.76 -19.85
C ALA A 67 -7.08 -4.02 -18.56
N LEU A 68 -6.37 -2.95 -18.20
CA LEU A 68 -6.73 -2.12 -17.04
C LEU A 68 -8.09 -1.44 -17.21
N ASP A 69 -8.43 -1.01 -18.42
CA ASP A 69 -9.74 -0.42 -18.69
C ASP A 69 -10.87 -1.46 -18.55
N LYS A 70 -10.65 -2.70 -19.02
CA LYS A 70 -11.58 -3.81 -18.74
C LYS A 70 -11.75 -4.04 -17.24
N LEU A 71 -10.66 -4.06 -16.46
CA LEU A 71 -10.75 -4.20 -15.01
C LEU A 71 -11.55 -3.05 -14.37
N LYS A 72 -11.40 -1.82 -14.85
CA LYS A 72 -12.19 -0.67 -14.40
C LYS A 72 -13.67 -0.85 -14.71
N GLN A 73 -14.01 -1.37 -15.89
CA GLN A 73 -15.39 -1.58 -16.31
C GLN A 73 -16.08 -2.73 -15.56
N TYR A 74 -15.39 -3.85 -15.36
CA TYR A 74 -15.93 -5.07 -14.75
C TYR A 74 -15.74 -5.14 -13.23
N GLY A 75 -14.83 -4.34 -12.65
CA GLY A 75 -14.63 -4.21 -11.19
C GLY A 75 -15.71 -3.39 -10.48
N ARG A 76 -16.93 -3.32 -11.04
CA ARG A 76 -18.05 -2.61 -10.41
C ARG A 76 -18.58 -3.43 -9.22
N PRO A 77 -19.00 -2.77 -8.13
CA PRO A 77 -19.55 -3.46 -6.96
C PRO A 77 -20.72 -4.36 -7.35
N MET A 78 -20.73 -5.57 -6.82
CA MET A 78 -21.81 -6.51 -7.06
C MET A 78 -23.09 -6.00 -6.38
N ARG A 79 -24.24 -6.20 -7.05
CA ARG A 79 -25.56 -5.82 -6.48
C ARG A 79 -25.91 -6.62 -5.22
N ARG A 80 -25.39 -7.84 -5.12
CA ARG A 80 -25.45 -8.69 -3.92
C ARG A 80 -24.10 -9.37 -3.75
N ALA A 81 -23.36 -8.97 -2.72
CA ALA A 81 -22.16 -9.65 -2.27
C ALA A 81 -22.52 -10.59 -1.11
N SER A 82 -22.02 -11.82 -1.16
CA SER A 82 -22.18 -12.77 -0.04
C SER A 82 -20.84 -12.96 0.65
N SER A 83 -20.79 -12.77 1.97
CA SER A 83 -19.56 -13.00 2.75
C SER A 83 -19.10 -14.46 2.68
N SER A 84 -20.03 -15.41 2.53
CA SER A 84 -19.71 -16.84 2.38
C SER A 84 -18.92 -17.15 1.11
N MET A 85 -19.04 -16.32 0.07
CA MET A 85 -18.32 -16.46 -1.19
C MET A 85 -17.08 -15.55 -1.28
N ALA A 86 -16.64 -14.96 -0.16
CA ALA A 86 -15.53 -14.01 -0.16
C ALA A 86 -14.25 -14.55 -0.84
N HIS A 87 -13.96 -15.83 -0.66
CA HIS A 87 -12.80 -16.51 -1.24
C HIS A 87 -12.90 -16.74 -2.76
N MET A 88 -14.09 -16.59 -3.35
CA MET A 88 -14.31 -16.70 -4.80
C MET A 88 -14.15 -15.36 -5.52
N TYR A 89 -14.07 -14.25 -4.78
CA TYR A 89 -13.94 -12.92 -5.37
C TYR A 89 -12.50 -12.61 -5.70
N ILE A 90 -12.25 -12.26 -6.97
CA ILE A 90 -10.94 -11.82 -7.46
C ILE A 90 -10.61 -10.41 -6.93
N SER A 91 -11.64 -9.58 -6.74
CA SER A 91 -11.55 -8.22 -6.20
C SER A 91 -12.67 -7.99 -5.20
N ASP A 92 -12.51 -7.04 -4.29
CA ASP A 92 -13.54 -6.69 -3.31
C ASP A 92 -14.89 -6.44 -4.03
N PRO A 93 -15.95 -7.22 -3.72
CA PRO A 93 -17.24 -7.08 -4.37
C PRO A 93 -18.01 -5.84 -3.88
N VAL A 94 -17.55 -5.17 -2.83
CA VAL A 94 -18.18 -4.00 -2.20
C VAL A 94 -17.52 -2.71 -2.70
N LYS A 95 -18.29 -1.62 -2.71
CA LYS A 95 -17.77 -0.30 -3.10
C LYS A 95 -16.78 0.19 -2.03
N PRO A 96 -15.50 0.45 -2.38
CA PRO A 96 -14.53 0.91 -1.40
C PRO A 96 -14.89 2.31 -0.89
N SER A 97 -14.77 2.48 0.42
CA SER A 97 -15.03 3.76 1.10
C SER A 97 -14.00 4.83 0.72
N VAL A 98 -14.28 6.11 0.99
CA VAL A 98 -13.35 7.21 0.67
C VAL A 98 -12.04 7.07 1.45
N ALA A 99 -12.10 6.64 2.70
CA ALA A 99 -10.92 6.38 3.52
C ALA A 99 -10.08 5.23 2.93
N GLU A 100 -10.72 4.14 2.52
CA GLU A 100 -10.07 2.99 1.91
C GLU A 100 -9.39 3.31 0.58
N ARG A 101 -9.93 4.26 -0.20
CA ARG A 101 -9.24 4.80 -1.39
C ARG A 101 -7.97 5.56 -1.06
N LEU A 102 -7.94 6.29 0.07
CA LEU A 102 -6.75 7.03 0.52
C LEU A 102 -5.66 6.10 1.07
N PHE A 103 -6.07 5.02 1.74
CA PHE A 103 -5.18 3.97 2.22
C PHE A 103 -4.91 2.87 1.20
N SER A 104 -5.42 3.01 -0.03
CA SER A 104 -5.22 2.00 -1.06
C SER A 104 -3.73 1.86 -1.37
N THR A 105 -3.27 0.60 -1.31
CA THR A 105 -1.91 0.18 -1.64
C THR A 105 -1.64 0.24 -3.15
N HIS A 106 -2.68 0.39 -3.97
CA HIS A 106 -2.57 0.50 -5.42
C HIS A 106 -2.99 1.90 -5.90
N PRO A 107 -2.35 2.41 -6.97
CA PRO A 107 -2.75 3.68 -7.56
C PRO A 107 -4.06 3.52 -8.33
N PRO A 108 -4.85 4.61 -8.48
CA PRO A 108 -6.06 4.60 -9.29
C PRO A 108 -5.79 4.11 -10.72
N LEU A 109 -6.68 3.26 -11.25
CA LEU A 109 -6.55 2.68 -12.60
C LEU A 109 -6.40 3.77 -13.67
N ASP A 110 -7.12 4.89 -13.56
CA ASP A 110 -7.03 6.01 -14.51
C ASP A 110 -5.62 6.57 -14.66
N LYS A 111 -4.87 6.67 -13.55
CA LYS A 111 -3.48 7.15 -13.58
C LYS A 111 -2.54 6.15 -14.24
N ARG A 112 -2.80 4.86 -14.06
CA ARG A 112 -2.02 3.79 -14.69
C ARG A 112 -2.27 3.75 -16.20
N ILE A 113 -3.53 3.78 -16.61
CA ILE A 113 -3.95 3.82 -18.02
C ILE A 113 -3.32 5.04 -18.72
N ALA A 114 -3.39 6.23 -18.10
CA ALA A 114 -2.79 7.43 -18.67
C ALA A 114 -1.29 7.29 -18.92
N ARG A 115 -0.54 6.70 -17.97
CA ARG A 115 0.91 6.47 -18.11
C ARG A 115 1.23 5.44 -19.18
N LEU A 116 0.46 4.34 -19.26
CA LEU A 116 0.65 3.33 -20.29
C LEU A 116 0.38 3.89 -21.68
N ASN A 117 -0.67 4.70 -21.85
CA ASN A 117 -0.96 5.38 -23.11
C ASN A 117 0.15 6.37 -23.49
N GLU A 118 0.70 7.11 -22.51
CA GLU A 118 1.85 7.99 -22.73
C GLU A 118 3.08 7.19 -23.19
N MET A 119 3.34 6.03 -22.60
CA MET A 119 4.41 5.13 -23.05
C MET A 119 4.17 4.63 -24.48
N GLY A 120 2.95 4.19 -24.81
CA GLY A 120 2.54 3.78 -26.15
C GLY A 120 2.82 4.84 -27.21
N SER A 121 2.57 6.11 -26.89
CA SER A 121 2.84 7.23 -27.81
C SER A 121 4.32 7.56 -28.03
N LYS A 122 5.23 7.04 -27.21
CA LYS A 122 6.68 7.34 -27.24
C LYS A 122 7.53 6.23 -27.86
N PHE A 123 6.93 5.07 -28.14
CA PHE A 123 7.58 4.01 -28.91
C PHE A 123 7.55 4.32 -30.40
#